data_AF-A0A368KV62-F1
#
_entry.id   AF-A0A368KV62-F1
#
_cell.length_a   1.000
_cell.length_b   1.000
_cell.length_c   1.000
_cell.angle_alpha   90.00
_cell.angle_beta   90.00
_cell.angle_gamma   90.00
#
_symmetry.space_group_name_H-M   'P 1'
#
loop_
_entity.id
_entity.type
_entity.pdbx_description
1 polymer ?
#
loop_
_entity_poly.entity_id
_entity_poly.type
_entity_poly.pdbx_seq_one_letter_code
_entity_poly.pdbx_strand_id
1 'polypeptide(L)'
;MLYQRRGLPLNGGVLAVLAFLVSTSTLLAQAKRVTVPDPRAFGLDIPPGLVLHDVKGNVQYRTDDGKTEIGKIHLAIGGNLVVEQPDGKLVTKQISEVKKTEEAFEGMDRKDLERRLKAEHPGFRTFSSRHFIFVYNTSNEFAKGTMRIMESMLPGVSAHAKRQKIEVHDPEVPLVVIMFATEEEYKKFSELPDGVVAFYDTIENHVVMYEKPTETPFKWELYNRQAISTISHEGAHQILHNIGVQQRLSRWPMWISEGIAEYYAPTDFGKRLRWKGAGDINDMRMFELESYLKARDATQADGKMIDDTVAAQRLTSTGYASAWALTHFLASRHKLEFDKFMKRVSETRPMEGALTTDSEGKVTSNRELFQEFFGTDLAGLEREMVQHLKEQPYDHPLKEFRHFVATVRINVNNRVFGTANVFHSQQLANKWQQEQIRKLDATQQQQAQVDMIVLPNRSAAERAAAQWLRSIH
;
A
#
# COMPACT_ATOMS: atom_id res chain seq x y z
N MET A 1 9.89 -21.29 9.00
CA MET A 1 10.38 -22.59 9.49
C MET A 1 9.68 -22.91 10.82
N LEU A 2 8.68 -23.78 10.78
CA LEU A 2 7.86 -24.18 11.93
C LEU A 2 8.71 -24.85 13.02
N TYR A 3 8.72 -24.30 14.23
CA TYR A 3 9.28 -24.98 15.41
C TYR A 3 8.15 -25.45 16.33
N GLN A 4 7.88 -26.76 16.27
CA GLN A 4 7.12 -27.48 17.29
C GLN A 4 7.94 -27.53 18.60
N ARG A 5 7.33 -27.19 19.75
CA ARG A 5 7.89 -27.49 21.08
C ARG A 5 7.16 -28.67 21.72
N ARG A 6 7.95 -29.66 22.15
CA ARG A 6 7.59 -30.77 23.05
C ARG A 6 7.41 -30.26 24.49
N GLY A 7 6.52 -30.89 25.24
CA GLY A 7 6.11 -30.48 26.59
C GLY A 7 6.89 -31.07 27.78
N LEU A 8 6.67 -30.39 28.93
CA LEU A 8 6.73 -30.79 30.35
C LEU A 8 8.11 -31.07 31.00
N PRO A 9 8.28 -30.92 32.34
CA PRO A 9 7.26 -30.83 33.41
C PRO A 9 7.38 -29.64 34.40
N LEU A 10 6.32 -29.52 35.21
CA LEU A 10 6.13 -28.64 36.36
C LEU A 10 7.23 -28.80 37.43
N ASN A 11 7.67 -27.68 38.01
CA ASN A 11 8.06 -27.61 39.42
C ASN A 11 7.84 -26.20 39.98
N GLY A 12 7.25 -26.15 41.18
CA GLY A 12 6.67 -24.97 41.79
C GLY A 12 7.67 -23.92 42.25
N GLY A 13 7.28 -22.66 42.08
CA GLY A 13 7.89 -21.49 42.67
C GLY A 13 6.83 -20.41 42.84
N VAL A 14 6.79 -19.81 44.02
CA VAL A 14 5.74 -18.97 44.60
C VAL A 14 5.26 -17.84 43.65
N LEU A 15 3.95 -17.84 43.33
CA LEU A 15 3.26 -16.75 42.63
C LEU A 15 3.14 -15.51 43.54
N ALA A 16 3.67 -14.38 43.09
CA ALA A 16 3.14 -13.08 43.48
C ALA A 16 1.99 -12.73 42.52
N VAL A 17 0.77 -12.79 43.03
CA VAL A 17 -0.46 -12.48 42.27
C VAL A 17 -0.53 -10.98 42.01
N LEU A 18 -0.43 -10.57 40.74
CA LEU A 18 -0.79 -9.24 40.27
C LEU A 18 -2.31 -9.06 40.40
N ALA A 19 -2.76 -8.30 41.40
CA ALA A 19 -4.15 -7.90 41.53
C ALA A 19 -4.42 -6.67 40.65
N PHE A 20 -4.93 -6.90 39.44
CA PHE A 20 -5.67 -5.86 38.71
C PHE A 20 -7.08 -5.79 39.29
N LEU A 21 -7.38 -4.75 40.06
CA LEU A 21 -8.74 -4.47 40.53
C LEU A 21 -9.57 -3.94 39.36
N VAL A 22 -10.12 -4.84 38.55
CA VAL A 22 -11.27 -4.54 37.69
C VAL A 22 -12.50 -5.01 38.46
N SER A 23 -13.35 -4.07 38.89
CA SER A 23 -14.58 -4.40 39.60
C SER A 23 -15.49 -5.26 38.72
N THR A 24 -15.90 -6.43 39.22
CA THR A 24 -16.82 -7.36 38.55
C THR A 24 -18.19 -6.75 38.22
N SER A 25 -18.55 -5.63 38.87
CA SER A 25 -19.80 -4.91 38.66
C SER A 25 -19.88 -4.09 37.36
N THR A 26 -18.75 -3.77 36.73
CA THR A 26 -18.73 -3.08 35.40
C THR A 26 -18.84 -4.04 34.22
N LEU A 27 -18.65 -5.35 34.43
CA LEU A 27 -18.67 -6.36 33.37
C LEU A 27 -20.08 -6.84 32.98
N LEU A 28 -21.12 -6.55 33.78
CA LEU A 28 -22.47 -7.09 33.58
C LEU A 28 -23.50 -6.09 33.04
N ALA A 29 -23.15 -4.81 32.85
CA ALA A 29 -24.11 -3.75 32.50
C ALA A 29 -24.12 -3.30 31.02
N GLN A 30 -23.33 -3.92 30.13
CA GLN A 30 -23.35 -3.59 28.70
C GLN A 30 -23.23 -4.84 27.82
N ALA A 31 -24.20 -5.74 27.94
CA ALA A 31 -24.39 -6.84 26.98
C ALA A 31 -25.00 -6.34 25.66
N LYS A 32 -24.35 -5.39 24.98
CA LYS A 32 -24.22 -5.53 23.51
C LYS A 32 -23.19 -6.64 23.35
N ARG A 33 -23.48 -7.67 22.55
CA ARG A 33 -22.48 -8.70 22.21
C ARG A 33 -21.22 -7.98 21.71
N VAL A 34 -20.22 -7.82 22.57
CA VAL A 34 -18.93 -7.25 22.18
C VAL A 34 -18.34 -8.28 21.24
N THR A 35 -18.40 -8.00 19.94
CA THR A 35 -17.73 -8.84 18.96
C THR A 35 -16.25 -8.69 19.23
N VAL A 36 -15.65 -9.73 19.82
CA VAL A 36 -14.22 -9.78 20.06
C VAL A 36 -13.55 -10.12 18.71
N PRO A 37 -12.71 -9.24 18.16
CA PRO A 37 -12.00 -9.54 16.92
C PRO A 37 -11.09 -10.76 17.13
N ASP A 38 -10.96 -11.60 16.10
CA ASP A 38 -10.01 -12.72 16.12
C ASP A 38 -8.58 -12.17 15.91
N PRO A 39 -7.68 -12.24 16.90
CA PRO A 39 -6.32 -11.69 16.79
C PRO A 39 -5.53 -12.31 15.63
N ARG A 40 -5.87 -13.53 15.22
CA ARG A 40 -5.24 -14.22 14.08
C ARG A 40 -5.48 -13.50 12.76
N ALA A 41 -6.60 -12.78 12.62
CA ALA A 41 -6.85 -11.92 11.47
C ALA A 41 -5.88 -10.73 11.37
N PHE A 42 -5.09 -10.48 12.42
CA PHE A 42 -4.08 -9.43 12.50
C PHE A 42 -2.65 -10.00 12.63
N GLY A 43 -2.48 -11.32 12.45
CA GLY A 43 -1.16 -11.97 12.55
C GLY A 43 -0.74 -12.35 13.97
N LEU A 44 -1.63 -12.26 14.96
CA LEU A 44 -1.35 -12.67 16.34
C LEU A 44 -1.88 -14.07 16.61
N ASP A 45 -0.99 -15.03 16.89
CA ASP A 45 -1.37 -16.40 17.22
C ASP A 45 -1.72 -16.55 18.71
N ILE A 46 -2.83 -15.93 19.11
CA ILE A 46 -3.41 -16.06 20.45
C ILE A 46 -4.94 -16.23 20.41
N PRO A 47 -5.54 -16.81 21.45
CA PRO A 47 -7.00 -16.91 21.55
C PRO A 47 -7.68 -15.53 21.54
N PRO A 48 -8.88 -15.41 20.94
CA PRO A 48 -9.69 -14.21 21.08
C PRO A 48 -9.99 -13.90 22.56
N GLY A 49 -9.91 -12.62 22.91
CA GLY A 49 -10.19 -12.12 24.26
C GLY A 49 -10.53 -10.64 24.26
N LEU A 50 -11.07 -10.14 25.38
CA LEU A 50 -11.40 -8.71 25.51
C LEU A 50 -10.19 -7.84 25.16
N VAL A 51 -10.38 -6.91 24.22
CA VAL A 51 -9.35 -5.97 23.78
C VAL A 51 -9.39 -4.74 24.68
N LEU A 52 -8.25 -4.41 25.29
CA LEU A 52 -8.08 -3.24 26.15
C LEU A 52 -6.95 -2.36 25.62
N HIS A 53 -7.30 -1.13 25.20
CA HIS A 53 -6.35 -0.14 24.67
C HIS A 53 -5.78 0.78 25.75
N ASP A 54 -6.43 0.86 26.91
CA ASP A 54 -6.08 1.73 28.06
C ASP A 54 -4.96 1.15 28.94
N VAL A 55 -4.65 -0.15 28.76
CA VAL A 55 -3.46 -0.77 29.35
C VAL A 55 -2.23 -0.23 28.64
N LYS A 56 -1.60 0.78 29.23
CA LYS A 56 -0.41 1.47 28.71
C LYS A 56 0.78 1.37 29.68
N GLY A 57 1.96 1.72 29.16
CA GLY A 57 3.22 1.75 29.90
C GLY A 57 4.20 0.71 29.39
N ASN A 58 5.23 0.47 30.19
CA ASN A 58 6.34 -0.41 29.82
C ASN A 58 6.35 -1.67 30.68
N VAL A 59 6.88 -2.74 30.11
CA VAL A 59 7.03 -4.02 30.79
C VAL A 59 8.44 -4.57 30.61
N GLN A 60 8.97 -5.10 31.69
CA GLN A 60 10.17 -5.90 31.70
C GLN A 60 9.79 -7.36 31.42
N TYR A 61 10.47 -7.98 30.45
CA TYR A 61 10.28 -9.40 30.13
C TYR A 61 11.62 -10.07 29.83
N ARG A 62 11.62 -11.41 29.88
CA ARG A 62 12.78 -12.22 29.52
C ARG A 62 12.68 -12.68 28.06
N THR A 63 13.74 -12.45 27.31
CA THR A 63 13.89 -12.92 25.92
C THR A 63 14.25 -14.40 25.88
N ASP A 64 14.17 -15.02 24.70
CA ASP A 64 14.51 -16.43 24.50
C ASP A 64 16.00 -16.73 24.76
N ASP A 65 16.88 -15.75 24.56
CA ASP A 65 18.32 -15.83 24.91
C ASP A 65 18.59 -15.51 26.39
N GLY A 66 17.55 -15.36 27.21
CA GLY A 66 17.63 -15.22 28.66
C GLY A 66 17.95 -13.82 29.16
N LYS A 67 18.13 -12.85 28.26
CA LYS A 67 18.30 -11.42 28.59
C LYS A 67 16.99 -10.82 29.08
N THR A 68 17.12 -9.68 29.74
CA THR A 68 15.97 -8.90 30.19
C THR A 68 15.88 -7.65 29.33
N GLU A 69 14.70 -7.39 28.79
CA GLU A 69 14.41 -6.25 27.93
C GLU A 69 13.18 -5.49 28.42
N ILE A 70 13.11 -4.22 28.04
CA ILE A 70 11.97 -3.34 28.28
C ILE A 70 11.20 -3.22 26.98
N GLY A 71 9.93 -3.62 27.01
CA GLY A 71 9.01 -3.47 25.90
C GLY A 71 7.89 -2.49 26.22
N LYS A 72 7.35 -1.87 25.18
CA LYS A 72 6.21 -0.95 25.27
C LYS A 72 4.91 -1.71 25.07
N ILE A 73 3.93 -1.52 25.96
CA ILE A 73 2.62 -2.16 25.80
C ILE A 73 1.88 -1.49 24.64
N HIS A 74 1.52 -2.28 23.62
CA HIS A 74 0.71 -1.83 22.50
C HIS A 74 -0.78 -1.92 22.83
N LEU A 75 -1.23 -3.08 23.32
CA LEU A 75 -2.58 -3.36 23.83
C LEU A 75 -2.61 -4.66 24.65
N ALA A 76 -3.71 -4.90 25.37
CA ALA A 76 -4.01 -6.20 25.98
C ALA A 76 -5.16 -6.91 25.26
N ILE A 77 -5.07 -8.24 25.17
CA ILE A 77 -6.08 -9.12 24.58
C ILE A 77 -6.28 -10.32 25.53
N GLY A 78 -7.39 -10.32 26.26
CA GLY A 78 -7.65 -11.33 27.28
C GLY A 78 -6.53 -11.38 28.34
N GLY A 79 -5.89 -12.54 28.50
CA GLY A 79 -4.76 -12.75 29.42
C GLY A 79 -3.37 -12.41 28.86
N ASN A 80 -3.31 -11.84 27.65
CA ASN A 80 -2.07 -11.55 26.94
C ASN A 80 -1.86 -10.05 26.73
N LEU A 81 -0.60 -9.63 26.69
CA LEU A 81 -0.16 -8.33 26.23
C LEU A 81 0.49 -8.47 24.86
N VAL A 82 0.15 -7.56 23.96
CA VAL A 82 0.94 -7.29 22.76
C VAL A 82 1.98 -6.24 23.13
N VAL A 83 3.24 -6.60 23.01
CA VAL A 83 4.39 -5.80 23.45
C VAL A 83 5.27 -5.50 22.24
N GLU A 84 5.61 -4.22 22.08
CA GLU A 84 6.64 -3.78 21.15
C GLU A 84 8.02 -3.91 21.79
N GLN A 85 8.90 -4.64 21.12
CA GLN A 85 10.29 -4.86 21.54
C GLN A 85 11.19 -3.70 21.07
N PRO A 86 12.39 -3.53 21.67
CA PRO A 86 13.34 -2.47 21.27
C PRO A 86 13.80 -2.52 19.80
N ASP A 87 13.69 -3.68 19.14
CA ASP A 87 13.97 -3.85 17.70
C ASP A 87 12.77 -3.47 16.80
N GLY A 88 11.63 -3.09 17.40
CA GLY A 88 10.40 -2.74 16.72
C GLY A 88 9.42 -3.89 16.51
N LYS A 89 9.78 -5.14 16.81
CA LYS A 89 8.89 -6.29 16.64
C LYS A 89 7.71 -6.27 17.62
N LEU A 90 6.54 -6.69 17.17
CA LEU A 90 5.41 -7.01 18.06
C LEU A 90 5.46 -8.47 18.47
N VAL A 91 5.46 -8.70 19.78
CA VAL A 91 5.37 -10.04 20.37
C VAL A 91 4.19 -10.13 21.31
N THR A 92 3.69 -11.35 21.49
CA THR A 92 2.66 -11.61 22.50
C THR A 92 3.28 -12.26 23.72
N LYS A 93 2.94 -11.76 24.91
CA LYS A 93 3.40 -12.28 26.21
C LYS A 93 2.21 -12.48 27.13
N GLN A 94 2.22 -13.53 27.93
CA GLN A 94 1.22 -13.65 29.00
C GLN A 94 1.48 -12.60 30.07
N ILE A 95 0.42 -12.08 30.70
CA ILE A 95 0.56 -11.09 31.78
C ILE A 95 1.46 -11.61 32.93
N SER A 96 1.47 -12.92 33.17
CA SER A 96 2.31 -13.59 34.16
C SER A 96 3.81 -13.66 33.80
N GLU A 97 4.17 -13.47 32.52
CA GLU A 97 5.54 -13.55 32.01
C GLU A 97 6.26 -12.19 32.02
N VAL A 98 5.54 -11.13 32.38
CA VAL A 98 6.04 -9.76 32.33
C VAL A 98 5.88 -9.07 33.68
N LYS A 99 6.69 -8.03 33.89
CA LYS A 99 6.61 -7.18 35.08
C LYS A 99 6.48 -5.73 34.63
N LYS A 100 5.44 -5.03 35.09
CA LYS A 100 5.31 -3.59 34.85
C LYS A 100 6.54 -2.84 35.40
N THR A 101 7.04 -1.88 34.64
CA THR A 101 8.22 -1.09 34.99
C THR A 101 7.99 0.38 34.65
N GLU A 102 8.64 1.25 35.43
CA GLU A 102 8.71 2.70 35.16
C GLU A 102 9.97 3.05 34.33
N GLU A 103 10.82 2.06 34.04
CA GLU A 103 11.95 2.22 33.11
C GLU A 103 11.43 2.61 31.73
N ALA A 104 12.09 3.60 31.12
CA ALA A 104 11.71 4.12 29.82
C ALA A 104 11.92 3.06 28.73
N PHE A 105 11.01 3.00 27.77
CA PHE A 105 11.21 2.23 26.56
C PHE A 105 12.16 3.03 25.64
N GLU A 106 13.24 2.38 25.22
CA GLU A 106 14.19 2.94 24.26
C GLU A 106 14.40 1.92 23.14
N GLY A 107 14.35 2.41 21.89
CA GLY A 107 14.74 1.59 20.75
C GLY A 107 16.19 1.12 20.88
N MET A 108 16.47 -0.08 20.36
CA MET A 108 17.79 -0.70 20.43
C MET A 108 18.86 0.20 19.79
N ASP A 109 20.05 0.26 20.39
CA ASP A 109 21.18 0.94 19.75
C ASP A 109 21.42 0.36 18.35
N ARG A 110 21.65 1.25 17.38
CA ARG A 110 21.76 0.87 15.97
C ARG A 110 22.90 -0.14 15.73
N LYS A 111 24.03 -0.02 16.43
CA LYS A 111 25.17 -0.95 16.24
C LYS A 111 24.87 -2.33 16.82
N ASP A 112 24.12 -2.38 17.91
CA ASP A 112 23.71 -3.64 18.51
C ASP A 112 22.65 -4.34 17.67
N LEU A 113 21.67 -3.58 17.14
CA LEU A 113 20.69 -4.11 16.20
C LEU A 113 21.33 -4.55 14.89
N GLU A 114 22.26 -3.77 14.32
CA GLU A 114 23.06 -4.21 13.16
C GLU A 114 23.80 -5.53 13.41
N ARG A 115 24.39 -5.70 14.61
CA ARG A 115 25.11 -6.93 14.97
C ARG A 115 24.15 -8.12 15.08
N ARG A 116 22.99 -7.91 15.68
CA ARG A 116 21.93 -8.92 15.80
C ARG A 116 21.42 -9.34 14.42
N LEU A 117 21.03 -8.38 13.59
CA LEU A 117 20.55 -8.65 12.22
C LEU A 117 21.61 -9.33 11.35
N LYS A 118 22.89 -8.96 11.50
CA LYS A 118 23.99 -9.65 10.81
C LYS A 118 24.17 -11.10 11.26
N ALA A 119 23.89 -11.41 12.53
CA ALA A 119 23.91 -12.78 13.03
C ALA A 119 22.69 -13.59 12.56
N GLU A 120 21.52 -12.95 12.46
CA GLU A 120 20.29 -13.54 11.95
C GLU A 120 20.32 -13.77 10.42
N HIS A 121 21.11 -12.98 9.69
CA HIS A 121 21.30 -13.09 8.24
C HIS A 121 22.78 -13.34 7.86
N PRO A 122 23.31 -14.56 8.10
CA PRO A 122 24.68 -14.89 7.72
C PRO A 122 24.95 -14.67 6.23
N GLY A 123 26.07 -14.02 5.92
CA GLY A 123 26.47 -13.70 4.54
C GLY A 123 25.92 -12.37 4.01
N PHE A 124 25.00 -11.72 4.74
CA PHE A 124 24.50 -10.39 4.39
C PHE A 124 25.45 -9.30 4.92
N ARG A 125 25.44 -8.16 4.24
CA ARG A 125 26.06 -6.91 4.70
C ARG A 125 25.03 -6.07 5.43
N THR A 126 25.51 -5.20 6.30
CA THR A 126 24.67 -4.25 7.01
C THR A 126 25.25 -2.84 6.94
N PHE A 127 24.39 -1.83 6.91
CA PHE A 127 24.74 -0.45 7.24
C PHE A 127 23.52 0.29 7.80
N SER A 128 23.77 1.34 8.59
CA SER A 128 22.74 2.24 9.10
C SER A 128 22.77 3.61 8.43
N SER A 129 21.61 4.24 8.53
CA SER A 129 21.35 5.64 8.19
C SER A 129 20.77 6.34 9.43
N ARG A 130 20.10 7.49 9.25
CA ARG A 130 19.55 8.24 10.39
C ARG A 130 18.41 7.47 11.05
N HIS A 131 17.51 6.89 10.27
CA HIS A 131 16.33 6.19 10.79
C HIS A 131 16.32 4.70 10.47
N PHE A 132 17.05 4.27 9.44
CA PHE A 132 16.95 2.91 8.93
C PHE A 132 18.23 2.10 9.11
N ILE A 133 18.07 0.77 9.25
CA ILE A 133 19.12 -0.24 9.13
C ILE A 133 18.83 -1.10 7.90
N PHE A 134 19.84 -1.27 7.04
CA PHE A 134 19.73 -2.05 5.81
C PHE A 134 20.52 -3.34 5.96
N VAL A 135 19.86 -4.48 5.72
CA VAL A 135 20.44 -5.83 5.71
C VAL A 135 20.35 -6.35 4.29
N TYR A 136 21.47 -6.62 3.63
CA TYR A 136 21.45 -6.86 2.19
C TYR A 136 22.58 -7.72 1.64
N ASN A 137 22.27 -8.49 0.60
CA ASN A 137 23.24 -9.14 -0.29
C ASN A 137 23.10 -8.66 -1.76
N THR A 138 22.23 -7.68 -2.04
CA THR A 138 22.10 -6.97 -3.33
C THR A 138 23.36 -6.21 -3.73
N SER A 139 23.35 -5.57 -4.90
CA SER A 139 24.33 -4.54 -5.26
C SER A 139 24.34 -3.38 -4.25
N ASN A 140 25.50 -2.72 -4.10
CA ASN A 140 25.62 -1.52 -3.26
C ASN A 140 24.84 -0.33 -3.84
N GLU A 141 24.64 -0.30 -5.16
CA GLU A 141 23.93 0.76 -5.85
C GLU A 141 22.44 0.70 -5.54
N PHE A 142 21.85 -0.50 -5.59
CA PHE A 142 20.47 -0.73 -5.18
C PHE A 142 20.26 -0.36 -3.71
N ALA A 143 21.09 -0.89 -2.80
CA ALA A 143 20.96 -0.63 -1.37
C ALA A 143 21.07 0.88 -1.02
N LYS A 144 22.04 1.59 -1.63
CA LYS A 144 22.17 3.05 -1.44
C LYS A 144 21.05 3.84 -2.13
N GLY A 145 20.47 3.32 -3.21
CA GLY A 145 19.29 3.89 -3.88
C GLY A 145 18.07 3.85 -2.97
N THR A 146 17.75 2.67 -2.45
CA THR A 146 16.68 2.42 -1.48
C THR A 146 16.83 3.32 -0.24
N MET A 147 18.03 3.38 0.34
CA MET A 147 18.30 4.27 1.49
C MET A 147 17.94 5.73 1.20
N ARG A 148 18.36 6.26 0.04
CA ARG A 148 18.10 7.67 -0.30
C ARG A 148 16.61 7.95 -0.45
N ILE A 149 15.86 7.03 -1.04
CA ILE A 149 14.41 7.14 -1.19
C ILE A 149 13.76 7.20 0.19
N MET A 150 13.97 6.17 1.01
CA MET A 150 13.27 6.02 2.30
C MET A 150 13.61 7.16 3.28
N GLU A 151 14.88 7.56 3.36
CA GLU A 151 15.29 8.71 4.17
C GLU A 151 14.71 10.05 3.68
N SER A 152 14.48 10.19 2.37
CA SER A 152 13.85 11.39 1.82
C SER A 152 12.32 11.42 2.03
N MET A 153 11.69 10.25 2.08
CA MET A 153 10.25 10.11 2.25
C MET A 153 9.80 10.49 3.66
N LEU A 154 10.49 9.99 4.70
CA LEU A 154 10.08 10.15 6.09
C LEU A 154 9.74 11.61 6.48
N PRO A 155 10.62 12.61 6.28
CA PRO A 155 10.28 13.98 6.64
C PRO A 155 9.13 14.56 5.80
N GLY A 156 9.02 14.17 4.53
CA GLY A 156 7.97 14.62 3.62
C GLY A 156 6.59 14.07 3.98
N VAL A 157 6.51 12.77 4.25
CA VAL A 157 5.29 12.08 4.72
C VAL A 157 4.86 12.65 6.07
N SER A 158 5.80 12.82 7.00
CA SER A 158 5.52 13.41 8.31
C SER A 158 4.99 14.83 8.20
N ALA A 159 5.58 15.67 7.33
CA ALA A 159 5.11 17.02 7.09
C ALA A 159 3.72 17.04 6.43
N HIS A 160 3.42 16.10 5.54
CA HIS A 160 2.10 15.97 4.93
C HIS A 160 1.04 15.60 5.98
N ALA A 161 1.29 14.57 6.78
CA ALA A 161 0.38 14.15 7.87
C ALA A 161 0.10 15.28 8.88
N LYS A 162 1.12 16.07 9.25
CA LYS A 162 0.93 17.26 10.11
C LYS A 162 -0.04 18.27 9.50
N ARG A 163 0.01 18.50 8.18
CA ARG A 163 -0.94 19.40 7.49
C ARG A 163 -2.36 18.88 7.53
N GLN A 164 -2.55 17.57 7.62
CA GLN A 164 -3.85 16.90 7.80
C GLN A 164 -4.31 16.91 9.27
N LYS A 165 -3.57 17.57 10.17
CA LYS A 165 -3.85 17.64 11.62
C LYS A 165 -3.85 16.27 12.29
N ILE A 166 -3.06 15.34 11.78
CA ILE A 166 -2.76 14.06 12.40
C ILE A 166 -1.56 14.27 13.33
N GLU A 167 -1.63 13.74 14.54
CA GLU A 167 -0.50 13.74 15.47
C GLU A 167 0.58 12.82 14.94
N VAL A 168 1.81 13.32 14.84
CA VAL A 168 2.94 12.51 14.39
C VAL A 168 4.14 12.66 15.29
N HIS A 169 4.92 11.58 15.38
CA HIS A 169 6.18 11.52 16.11
C HIS A 169 7.28 10.93 15.22
N ASP A 170 8.53 11.07 15.62
CA ASP A 170 9.63 10.35 14.99
C ASP A 170 9.54 8.85 15.37
N PRO A 171 10.06 7.93 14.53
CA PRO A 171 10.15 6.51 14.89
C PRO A 171 10.88 6.30 16.23
N GLU A 172 10.27 5.54 17.14
CA GLU A 172 10.83 5.24 18.47
C GLU A 172 11.89 4.13 18.41
N VAL A 173 11.93 3.38 17.31
CA VAL A 173 12.85 2.26 17.05
C VAL A 173 13.53 2.43 15.68
N PRO A 174 14.74 1.87 15.46
CA PRO A 174 15.34 1.84 14.13
C PRO A 174 14.49 0.99 13.17
N LEU A 175 14.26 1.51 11.96
CA LEU A 175 13.44 0.83 10.94
C LEU A 175 14.30 -0.09 10.08
N VAL A 176 13.88 -1.35 9.90
CA VAL A 176 14.71 -2.35 9.24
C VAL A 176 14.24 -2.62 7.81
N VAL A 177 15.20 -2.75 6.90
CA VAL A 177 14.97 -3.07 5.49
C VAL A 177 15.88 -4.24 5.08
N ILE A 178 15.28 -5.32 4.61
CA ILE A 178 15.96 -6.56 4.20
C ILE A 178 15.89 -6.68 2.67
N MET A 179 17.05 -6.80 2.02
CA MET A 179 17.15 -6.78 0.56
C MET A 179 17.91 -8.00 0.05
N PHE A 180 17.20 -8.85 -0.71
CA PHE A 180 17.71 -10.07 -1.32
C PHE A 180 18.26 -9.80 -2.72
N ALA A 181 19.38 -10.43 -3.07
CA ALA A 181 20.01 -10.29 -4.38
C ALA A 181 19.11 -10.83 -5.49
N THR A 182 18.38 -11.93 -5.21
CA THR A 182 17.53 -12.60 -6.19
C THR A 182 16.15 -12.95 -5.63
N GLU A 183 15.19 -13.08 -6.53
CA GLU A 183 13.82 -13.52 -6.23
C GLU A 183 13.78 -14.92 -5.58
N GLU A 184 14.68 -15.84 -5.95
CA GLU A 184 14.71 -17.18 -5.35
C GLU A 184 15.08 -17.16 -3.86
N GLU A 185 15.99 -16.29 -3.45
CA GLU A 185 16.34 -16.14 -2.03
C GLU A 185 15.18 -15.52 -1.25
N TYR A 186 14.53 -14.51 -1.84
CA TYR A 186 13.36 -13.86 -1.28
C TYR A 186 12.17 -14.83 -1.09
N LYS A 187 11.88 -15.68 -2.08
CA LYS A 187 10.83 -16.71 -1.97
C LYS A 187 11.14 -17.81 -0.95
N LYS A 188 12.41 -18.04 -0.64
CA LYS A 188 12.81 -18.94 0.47
C LYS A 188 12.63 -18.27 1.83
N PHE A 189 12.78 -16.95 1.88
CA PHE A 189 12.61 -16.19 3.10
C PHE A 189 11.13 -16.04 3.49
N SER A 190 10.25 -15.77 2.53
CA SER A 190 8.81 -15.60 2.76
C SER A 190 7.98 -16.37 1.73
N GLU A 191 6.93 -17.06 2.18
CA GLU A 191 5.96 -17.74 1.32
C GLU A 191 4.98 -16.71 0.73
N LEU A 192 5.42 -16.03 -0.34
CA LEU A 192 4.62 -15.03 -1.05
C LEU A 192 4.21 -15.50 -2.44
N PRO A 193 3.08 -15.01 -2.97
CA PRO A 193 2.72 -15.21 -4.37
C PRO A 193 3.80 -14.68 -5.33
N ASP A 194 3.86 -15.28 -6.51
CA ASP A 194 4.75 -14.81 -7.59
C ASP A 194 4.43 -13.35 -7.97
N GLY A 195 5.48 -12.57 -8.28
CA GLY A 195 5.36 -11.18 -8.74
C GLY A 195 5.33 -10.11 -7.64
N VAL A 196 5.33 -10.47 -6.35
CA VAL A 196 5.46 -9.52 -5.24
C VAL A 196 6.94 -9.17 -5.05
N VAL A 197 7.35 -7.96 -5.47
CA VAL A 197 8.77 -7.53 -5.46
C VAL A 197 9.23 -7.05 -4.09
N ALA A 198 8.31 -6.55 -3.27
CA ALA A 198 8.55 -6.17 -1.88
C ALA A 198 7.26 -6.28 -1.06
N PHE A 199 7.40 -6.32 0.27
CA PHE A 199 6.31 -6.21 1.22
C PHE A 199 6.78 -5.56 2.53
N TYR A 200 5.86 -4.93 3.24
CA TYR A 200 6.02 -4.53 4.63
C TYR A 200 5.36 -5.54 5.58
N ASP A 201 6.14 -6.08 6.51
CA ASP A 201 5.63 -6.92 7.60
C ASP A 201 5.29 -6.06 8.82
N THR A 202 4.00 -5.98 9.16
CA THR A 202 3.52 -5.18 10.30
C THR A 202 3.95 -5.71 11.67
N ILE A 203 4.20 -7.02 11.79
CA ILE A 203 4.58 -7.67 13.05
C ILE A 203 6.07 -7.53 13.27
N GLU A 204 6.87 -7.88 12.25
CA GLU A 204 8.34 -7.76 12.32
C GLU A 204 8.79 -6.30 12.17
N ASN A 205 7.94 -5.41 11.66
CA ASN A 205 8.26 -4.02 11.33
C ASN A 205 9.35 -3.88 10.25
N HIS A 206 9.44 -4.84 9.35
CA HIS A 206 10.47 -4.93 8.32
C HIS A 206 9.89 -4.67 6.93
N VAL A 207 10.59 -3.89 6.12
CA VAL A 207 10.38 -3.91 4.66
C VAL A 207 11.31 -4.96 4.08
N VAL A 208 10.80 -5.85 3.24
CA VAL A 208 11.56 -6.95 2.64
C VAL A 208 11.37 -6.91 1.12
N MET A 209 12.46 -7.04 0.36
CA MET A 209 12.44 -6.90 -1.10
C MET A 209 13.56 -7.68 -1.78
N TYR A 210 13.54 -7.76 -3.11
CA TYR A 210 14.66 -8.27 -3.91
C TYR A 210 15.06 -7.35 -5.08
N GLU A 211 16.31 -7.50 -5.55
CA GLU A 211 16.85 -6.71 -6.67
C GLU A 211 16.59 -7.39 -8.03
N LYS A 212 16.97 -8.67 -8.19
CA LYS A 212 16.95 -9.35 -9.49
C LYS A 212 15.80 -10.35 -9.59
N PRO A 213 14.92 -10.22 -10.58
CA PRO A 213 13.85 -11.19 -10.81
C PRO A 213 14.42 -12.48 -11.42
N THR A 214 13.71 -13.60 -11.22
CA THR A 214 14.07 -14.90 -11.82
C THR A 214 13.95 -14.84 -13.34
N GLU A 215 12.85 -14.26 -13.83
CA GLU A 215 12.63 -14.08 -15.26
C GLU A 215 13.28 -12.78 -15.74
N THR A 216 13.97 -12.85 -16.89
CA THR A 216 14.54 -11.64 -17.49
C THR A 216 13.41 -10.69 -17.89
N PRO A 217 13.38 -9.47 -17.33
CA PRO A 217 12.32 -8.53 -17.67
C PRO A 217 12.35 -8.22 -19.15
N PHE A 218 11.17 -7.99 -19.74
CA PHE A 218 11.06 -7.50 -21.11
C PHE A 218 11.95 -6.26 -21.32
N LYS A 219 12.02 -5.37 -20.31
CA LYS A 219 12.98 -4.26 -20.24
C LYS A 219 13.42 -3.96 -18.83
N TRP A 220 14.74 -3.92 -18.62
CA TRP A 220 15.36 -3.57 -17.36
C TRP A 220 15.00 -2.17 -16.87
N GLU A 221 14.91 -1.16 -17.75
CA GLU A 221 14.54 0.19 -17.34
C GLU A 221 13.12 0.23 -16.74
N LEU A 222 12.15 -0.41 -17.39
CA LEU A 222 10.77 -0.46 -16.91
C LEU A 222 10.67 -1.23 -15.58
N TYR A 223 11.34 -2.37 -15.50
CA TYR A 223 11.43 -3.16 -14.27
C TYR A 223 12.02 -2.32 -13.13
N ASN A 224 13.12 -1.62 -13.37
CA ASN A 224 13.76 -0.78 -12.35
C ASN A 224 12.82 0.33 -11.88
N ARG A 225 12.09 0.99 -12.80
CA ARG A 225 11.09 2.01 -12.45
C ARG A 225 9.98 1.44 -11.56
N GLN A 226 9.46 0.25 -11.91
CA GLN A 226 8.43 -0.42 -11.14
C GLN A 226 8.95 -0.86 -9.77
N ALA A 227 10.13 -1.50 -9.70
CA ALA A 227 10.76 -1.93 -8.46
C ALA A 227 10.98 -0.73 -7.50
N ILE A 228 11.49 0.39 -8.01
CA ILE A 228 11.67 1.62 -7.23
C ILE A 228 10.34 2.18 -6.72
N SER A 229 9.29 2.16 -7.54
CA SER A 229 7.94 2.57 -7.11
C SER A 229 7.43 1.67 -5.98
N THR A 230 7.62 0.35 -6.10
CA THR A 230 7.25 -0.62 -5.05
C THR A 230 8.08 -0.42 -3.78
N ILE A 231 9.38 -0.15 -3.88
CA ILE A 231 10.22 0.20 -2.72
C ILE A 231 9.64 1.41 -1.97
N SER A 232 9.24 2.43 -2.73
CA SER A 232 8.66 3.65 -2.15
C SER A 232 7.29 3.35 -1.52
N HIS A 233 6.48 2.51 -2.16
CA HIS A 233 5.19 2.04 -1.65
C HIS A 233 5.34 1.35 -0.29
N GLU A 234 6.19 0.32 -0.19
CA GLU A 234 6.41 -0.40 1.08
C GLU A 234 7.09 0.48 2.13
N GLY A 235 8.00 1.36 1.70
CA GLY A 235 8.58 2.38 2.58
C GLY A 235 7.53 3.32 3.16
N ALA A 236 6.51 3.70 2.39
CA ALA A 236 5.39 4.50 2.87
C ALA A 236 4.61 3.75 3.95
N HIS A 237 4.28 2.47 3.76
CA HIS A 237 3.63 1.66 4.79
C HIS A 237 4.45 1.62 6.09
N GLN A 238 5.76 1.32 6.00
CA GLN A 238 6.60 1.29 7.18
C GLN A 238 6.65 2.65 7.89
N ILE A 239 6.82 3.74 7.15
CA ILE A 239 6.84 5.09 7.73
C ILE A 239 5.52 5.39 8.43
N LEU A 240 4.37 5.21 7.75
CA LEU A 240 3.05 5.52 8.29
C LEU A 240 2.77 4.77 9.60
N HIS A 241 3.23 3.53 9.71
CA HIS A 241 3.10 2.70 10.90
C HIS A 241 3.97 3.13 12.09
N ASN A 242 5.05 3.87 11.82
CA ASN A 242 6.04 4.25 12.83
C ASN A 242 6.05 5.74 13.17
N ILE A 243 5.21 6.54 12.51
CA ILE A 243 5.06 7.98 12.83
C ILE A 243 3.70 8.33 13.44
N GLY A 244 2.87 7.34 13.77
CA GLY A 244 1.57 7.55 14.40
C GLY A 244 0.39 7.80 13.44
N VAL A 245 0.60 7.67 12.12
CA VAL A 245 -0.49 7.86 11.14
C VAL A 245 -1.36 6.62 11.05
N GLN A 246 -0.78 5.45 10.77
CA GLN A 246 -1.50 4.18 10.69
C GLN A 246 -1.10 3.30 11.85
N GLN A 247 -1.96 3.13 12.86
CA GLN A 247 -1.59 2.35 14.04
C GLN A 247 -1.34 0.88 13.64
N ARG A 248 -0.22 0.28 14.07
CA ARG A 248 0.04 -1.15 13.81
C ARG A 248 -1.08 -2.00 14.36
N LEU A 249 -1.45 -3.04 13.60
CA LEU A 249 -2.60 -3.90 13.87
C LEU A 249 -3.97 -3.21 13.73
N SER A 250 -4.06 -2.03 13.11
CA SER A 250 -5.34 -1.46 12.68
C SER A 250 -5.65 -1.86 11.23
N ARG A 251 -6.93 -2.10 10.92
CA ARG A 251 -7.38 -2.46 9.56
C ARG A 251 -8.08 -1.28 8.91
N TRP A 252 -7.30 -0.49 8.17
CA TRP A 252 -7.84 0.60 7.36
C TRP A 252 -8.67 0.08 6.19
N PRO A 253 -9.62 0.88 5.66
CA PRO A 253 -10.21 0.62 4.37
C PRO A 253 -9.10 0.47 3.34
N MET A 254 -9.14 -0.63 2.62
CA MET A 254 -7.96 -1.10 1.92
C MET A 254 -7.64 -0.21 0.70
N TRP A 255 -8.65 0.46 0.11
CA TRP A 255 -8.43 1.51 -0.89
C TRP A 255 -7.57 2.68 -0.39
N ILE A 256 -7.73 3.13 0.86
CA ILE A 256 -6.95 4.27 1.35
C ILE A 256 -5.60 3.81 1.89
N SER A 257 -5.52 2.61 2.48
CA SER A 257 -4.25 1.99 2.90
C SER A 257 -3.27 1.91 1.72
N GLU A 258 -3.70 1.29 0.62
CA GLU A 258 -2.86 1.14 -0.57
C GLU A 258 -2.79 2.44 -1.38
N GLY A 259 -3.90 3.18 -1.47
CA GLY A 259 -3.98 4.42 -2.23
C GLY A 259 -3.06 5.52 -1.69
N ILE A 260 -2.94 5.65 -0.37
CA ILE A 260 -2.01 6.62 0.24
C ILE A 260 -0.55 6.18 0.09
N ALA A 261 -0.26 4.88 0.12
CA ALA A 261 1.08 4.37 -0.17
C ALA A 261 1.48 4.65 -1.63
N GLU A 262 0.57 4.42 -2.59
CA GLU A 262 0.76 4.78 -4.00
C GLU A 262 0.85 6.30 -4.23
N TYR A 263 0.19 7.12 -3.42
CA TYR A 263 0.27 8.59 -3.44
C TYR A 263 1.65 9.10 -2.99
N TYR A 264 2.34 8.34 -2.14
CA TYR A 264 3.72 8.61 -1.73
C TYR A 264 4.77 7.86 -2.55
N ALA A 265 4.39 6.91 -3.42
CA ALA A 265 5.32 6.13 -4.22
C ALA A 265 6.06 6.86 -5.38
N PRO A 266 5.61 8.02 -5.93
CA PRO A 266 6.27 8.64 -7.07
C PRO A 266 7.73 9.04 -6.81
N THR A 267 8.62 8.66 -7.73
CA THR A 267 10.07 8.91 -7.68
C THR A 267 10.60 9.48 -9.00
N ASP A 268 11.66 10.28 -8.91
CA ASP A 268 12.37 10.90 -10.03
C ASP A 268 13.60 10.07 -10.40
N PHE A 269 13.74 9.79 -11.70
CA PHE A 269 14.78 8.95 -12.30
C PHE A 269 15.92 9.76 -12.92
N GLY A 270 16.02 11.07 -12.62
CA GLY A 270 17.13 11.92 -13.04
C GLY A 270 18.51 11.53 -12.48
N LYS A 271 19.50 12.44 -12.56
CA LYS A 271 20.91 12.18 -12.14
C LYS A 271 21.07 11.67 -10.70
N ARG A 272 20.05 11.85 -9.85
CA ARG A 272 19.96 11.26 -8.51
C ARG A 272 18.55 10.76 -8.28
N LEU A 273 18.42 9.46 -8.03
CA LEU A 273 17.16 8.84 -7.63
C LEU A 273 16.66 9.51 -6.35
N ARG A 274 15.47 10.12 -6.40
CA ARG A 274 14.87 10.84 -5.28
C ARG A 274 13.34 10.69 -5.32
N TRP A 275 12.72 10.69 -4.15
CA TRP A 275 11.27 10.87 -4.04
C TRP A 275 10.82 12.20 -4.65
N LYS A 276 9.73 12.20 -5.44
CA LYS A 276 9.22 13.42 -6.11
C LYS A 276 8.53 14.37 -5.12
N GLY A 277 7.79 13.81 -4.19
CA GLY A 277 6.97 14.55 -3.24
C GLY A 277 5.64 13.85 -3.00
N ALA A 278 4.92 14.29 -1.98
CA ALA A 278 3.57 13.81 -1.72
C ALA A 278 2.62 14.40 -2.75
N GLY A 279 1.92 13.54 -3.49
CA GLY A 279 0.91 13.97 -4.46
C GLY A 279 1.41 14.36 -5.84
N ASP A 280 2.62 13.93 -6.20
CA ASP A 280 3.00 13.90 -7.60
C ASP A 280 2.30 12.77 -8.36
N ILE A 281 2.32 12.86 -9.68
CA ILE A 281 1.71 11.85 -10.53
C ILE A 281 2.50 10.54 -10.49
N ASN A 282 1.77 9.46 -10.23
CA ASN A 282 2.29 8.11 -10.36
C ASN A 282 2.08 7.63 -11.81
N ASP A 283 3.11 7.82 -12.62
CA ASP A 283 3.07 7.52 -14.06
C ASP A 283 2.75 6.05 -14.36
N MET A 284 3.13 5.11 -13.47
CA MET A 284 2.80 3.69 -13.62
C MET A 284 1.30 3.42 -13.38
N ARG A 285 0.67 4.09 -12.41
CA ARG A 285 -0.78 3.96 -12.18
C ARG A 285 -1.60 4.66 -13.25
N MET A 286 -1.13 5.81 -13.75
CA MET A 286 -1.71 6.43 -14.95
C MET A 286 -1.63 5.50 -16.17
N PHE A 287 -0.53 4.77 -16.32
CA PHE A 287 -0.36 3.77 -17.37
C PHE A 287 -1.36 2.61 -17.26
N GLU A 288 -1.54 2.05 -16.06
CA GLU A 288 -2.52 0.99 -15.82
C GLU A 288 -3.97 1.47 -16.07
N LEU A 289 -4.27 2.74 -15.80
CA LEU A 289 -5.58 3.35 -16.03
C LEU A 289 -5.79 3.84 -17.47
N GLU A 290 -4.76 3.82 -18.33
CA GLU A 290 -4.82 4.49 -19.64
C GLU A 290 -5.97 3.96 -20.51
N SER A 291 -6.14 2.64 -20.55
CA SER A 291 -7.23 2.01 -21.32
C SER A 291 -8.60 2.38 -20.75
N TYR A 292 -8.72 2.44 -19.42
CA TYR A 292 -9.97 2.84 -18.75
C TYR A 292 -10.31 4.30 -19.08
N LEU A 293 -9.33 5.22 -18.96
CA LEU A 293 -9.50 6.64 -19.25
C LEU A 293 -9.81 6.94 -20.73
N LYS A 294 -9.31 6.10 -21.65
CA LYS A 294 -9.59 6.20 -23.09
C LYS A 294 -10.94 5.61 -23.50
N ALA A 295 -11.40 4.57 -22.82
CA ALA A 295 -12.65 3.87 -23.16
C ALA A 295 -13.89 4.63 -22.66
N ARG A 296 -13.82 5.24 -21.46
CA ARG A 296 -14.92 5.99 -20.87
C ARG A 296 -14.95 7.42 -21.40
N ASP A 297 -16.04 7.75 -22.08
CA ASP A 297 -16.51 9.13 -22.13
C ASP A 297 -16.96 9.52 -20.71
N ALA A 298 -16.71 10.76 -20.26
CA ALA A 298 -17.07 11.20 -18.92
C ALA A 298 -18.59 11.06 -18.67
N THR A 299 -19.39 11.04 -19.74
CA THR A 299 -20.84 10.78 -19.71
C THR A 299 -21.22 9.35 -19.33
N GLN A 300 -20.27 8.41 -19.35
CA GLN A 300 -20.50 6.98 -19.07
C GLN A 300 -20.11 6.56 -17.65
N ALA A 301 -19.70 7.49 -16.77
CA ALA A 301 -19.35 7.14 -15.39
C ALA A 301 -20.62 6.80 -14.59
N ASP A 302 -20.67 5.56 -14.11
CA ASP A 302 -21.81 4.96 -13.40
C ASP A 302 -21.54 4.83 -11.88
N GLY A 303 -20.34 5.22 -11.44
CA GLY A 303 -19.90 5.14 -10.05
C GLY A 303 -19.39 3.77 -9.64
N LYS A 304 -19.42 2.78 -10.55
CA LYS A 304 -19.02 1.40 -10.25
C LYS A 304 -17.54 1.28 -9.91
N MET A 305 -16.67 2.08 -10.54
CA MET A 305 -15.24 2.04 -10.21
C MET A 305 -15.03 2.48 -8.78
N ILE A 306 -15.59 3.62 -8.37
CA ILE A 306 -15.46 4.10 -6.99
C ILE A 306 -16.09 3.10 -6.02
N ASP A 307 -17.27 2.58 -6.32
CA ASP A 307 -17.94 1.59 -5.46
C ASP A 307 -17.11 0.32 -5.25
N ASP A 308 -16.61 -0.27 -6.35
CA ASP A 308 -15.79 -1.48 -6.30
C ASP A 308 -14.46 -1.22 -5.59
N THR A 309 -13.84 -0.05 -5.78
CA THR A 309 -12.60 0.34 -5.12
C THR A 309 -12.81 0.51 -3.61
N VAL A 310 -13.80 1.30 -3.19
CA VAL A 310 -14.03 1.65 -1.78
C VAL A 310 -14.47 0.45 -0.96
N ALA A 311 -15.32 -0.41 -1.55
CA ALA A 311 -15.84 -1.58 -0.88
C ALA A 311 -14.94 -2.82 -1.01
N ALA A 312 -13.79 -2.73 -1.69
CA ALA A 312 -12.90 -3.87 -1.88
C ALA A 312 -12.32 -4.38 -0.56
N GLN A 313 -12.42 -5.69 -0.33
CA GLN A 313 -11.66 -6.37 0.72
C GLN A 313 -10.19 -6.58 0.31
N ARG A 314 -9.92 -6.78 -0.99
CA ARG A 314 -8.59 -6.97 -1.59
C ARG A 314 -8.52 -6.27 -2.95
N LEU A 315 -7.40 -5.65 -3.30
CA LEU A 315 -7.20 -5.07 -4.64
C LEU A 315 -6.62 -6.09 -5.61
N THR A 316 -7.08 -5.99 -6.85
CA THR A 316 -6.33 -6.45 -8.02
C THR A 316 -5.32 -5.37 -8.42
N SER A 317 -4.43 -5.63 -9.40
CA SER A 317 -3.55 -4.57 -9.94
C SER A 317 -4.33 -3.33 -10.41
N THR A 318 -5.45 -3.49 -11.12
CA THR A 318 -6.34 -2.36 -11.46
C THR A 318 -6.93 -1.70 -10.22
N GLY A 319 -7.16 -2.46 -9.15
CA GLY A 319 -7.57 -1.97 -7.84
C GLY A 319 -6.56 -0.97 -7.25
N TYR A 320 -5.26 -1.28 -7.27
CA TYR A 320 -4.20 -0.35 -6.83
C TYR A 320 -4.22 0.96 -7.62
N ALA A 321 -4.33 0.87 -8.95
CA ALA A 321 -4.42 2.05 -9.80
C ALA A 321 -5.66 2.91 -9.48
N SER A 322 -6.82 2.26 -9.27
CA SER A 322 -8.06 2.94 -8.90
C SER A 322 -8.00 3.59 -7.52
N ALA A 323 -7.36 2.94 -6.55
CA ALA A 323 -7.14 3.44 -5.20
C ALA A 323 -6.23 4.68 -5.19
N TRP A 324 -5.13 4.63 -5.96
CA TRP A 324 -4.27 5.78 -6.19
C TRP A 324 -5.04 6.94 -6.84
N ALA A 325 -5.76 6.67 -7.92
CA ALA A 325 -6.54 7.69 -8.64
C ALA A 325 -7.55 8.39 -7.74
N LEU A 326 -8.31 7.62 -6.96
CA LEU A 326 -9.28 8.14 -6.01
C LEU A 326 -8.59 8.97 -4.92
N THR A 327 -7.49 8.48 -4.35
CA THR A 327 -6.71 9.19 -3.34
C THR A 327 -6.16 10.51 -3.87
N HIS A 328 -5.53 10.50 -5.05
CA HIS A 328 -4.96 11.70 -5.68
C HIS A 328 -6.03 12.73 -6.01
N PHE A 329 -7.16 12.29 -6.57
CA PHE A 329 -8.31 13.13 -6.87
C PHE A 329 -8.88 13.78 -5.60
N LEU A 330 -9.16 13.00 -4.56
CA LEU A 330 -9.76 13.53 -3.33
C LEU A 330 -8.79 14.47 -2.60
N ALA A 331 -7.51 14.11 -2.52
CA ALA A 331 -6.48 14.99 -1.94
C ALA A 331 -6.35 16.33 -2.68
N SER A 332 -6.65 16.35 -3.98
CA SER A 332 -6.51 17.54 -4.83
C SER A 332 -7.79 18.38 -4.93
N ARG A 333 -8.95 17.75 -5.11
CA ARG A 333 -10.24 18.40 -5.42
C ARG A 333 -11.18 18.48 -4.22
N HIS A 334 -11.05 17.55 -3.27
CA HIS A 334 -11.91 17.42 -2.07
C HIS A 334 -11.05 17.51 -0.79
N LYS A 335 -10.07 18.42 -0.78
CA LYS A 335 -8.97 18.43 0.19
C LYS A 335 -9.43 18.50 1.64
N LEU A 336 -10.42 19.32 1.96
CA LEU A 336 -10.86 19.51 3.34
C LEU A 336 -11.53 18.24 3.88
N GLU A 337 -12.39 17.62 3.07
CA GLU A 337 -13.09 16.37 3.34
C GLU A 337 -12.08 15.22 3.44
N PHE A 338 -11.10 15.19 2.53
CA PHE A 338 -10.02 14.22 2.54
C PHE A 338 -9.15 14.31 3.79
N ASP A 339 -8.76 15.50 4.23
CA ASP A 339 -7.98 15.68 5.46
C ASP A 339 -8.77 15.21 6.69
N LYS A 340 -10.08 15.50 6.76
CA LYS A 340 -10.97 15.00 7.83
C LYS A 340 -11.10 13.48 7.78
N PHE A 341 -11.25 12.89 6.60
CA PHE A 341 -11.31 11.46 6.40
C PHE A 341 -10.00 10.78 6.85
N MET A 342 -8.85 11.31 6.42
CA MET A 342 -7.52 10.82 6.80
C MET A 342 -7.32 10.87 8.33
N LYS A 343 -7.75 11.94 8.98
CA LYS A 343 -7.76 12.01 10.44
C LYS A 343 -8.66 10.92 11.04
N ARG A 344 -9.88 10.76 10.55
CA ARG A 344 -10.83 9.76 11.06
C ARG A 344 -10.30 8.32 10.95
N VAL A 345 -9.64 7.97 9.85
CA VAL A 345 -9.04 6.63 9.69
C VAL A 345 -7.78 6.45 10.54
N SER A 346 -6.99 7.52 10.76
CA SER A 346 -5.84 7.48 11.68
C SER A 346 -6.18 7.13 13.12
N GLU A 347 -7.42 7.43 13.52
CA GLU A 347 -7.95 7.11 14.85
C GLU A 347 -8.39 5.63 14.97
N THR A 348 -8.33 4.83 13.90
CA THR A 348 -8.62 3.39 13.97
C THR A 348 -7.55 2.69 14.81
N ARG A 349 -7.96 2.10 15.94
CA ARG A 349 -7.04 1.53 16.93
C ARG A 349 -6.62 0.11 16.55
N PRO A 350 -5.59 -0.44 17.21
CA PRO A 350 -5.24 -1.85 17.07
C PRO A 350 -6.44 -2.77 17.31
N MET A 351 -6.56 -3.84 16.53
CA MET A 351 -7.70 -4.77 16.50
C MET A 351 -9.03 -4.17 16.02
N GLU A 352 -9.06 -2.93 15.53
CA GLU A 352 -10.25 -2.33 14.91
C GLU A 352 -10.15 -2.30 13.39
N GLY A 353 -11.29 -2.05 12.75
CA GLY A 353 -11.45 -1.96 11.31
C GLY A 353 -12.45 -3.00 10.77
N ALA A 354 -12.75 -2.90 9.48
CA ALA A 354 -13.75 -3.73 8.85
C ALA A 354 -13.15 -5.05 8.33
N LEU A 355 -13.62 -6.17 8.89
CA LEU A 355 -13.19 -7.53 8.52
C LEU A 355 -14.28 -8.34 7.81
N THR A 356 -15.54 -7.93 7.96
CA THR A 356 -16.71 -8.65 7.45
C THR A 356 -17.06 -8.20 6.04
N THR A 357 -17.30 -9.16 5.16
CA THR A 357 -17.83 -8.92 3.81
C THR A 357 -19.30 -9.32 3.71
N ASP A 358 -20.02 -8.68 2.81
CA ASP A 358 -21.33 -9.12 2.36
C ASP A 358 -21.24 -10.35 1.43
N SER A 359 -22.38 -10.77 0.87
CA SER A 359 -22.46 -11.91 -0.05
C SER A 359 -21.70 -11.74 -1.36
N GLU A 360 -21.34 -10.50 -1.72
CA GLU A 360 -20.56 -10.18 -2.93
C GLU A 360 -19.06 -10.03 -2.62
N GLY A 361 -18.64 -10.27 -1.38
CA GLY A 361 -17.24 -10.07 -0.96
C GLY A 361 -16.89 -8.59 -0.73
N LYS A 362 -17.89 -7.71 -0.64
CA LYS A 362 -17.70 -6.27 -0.42
C LYS A 362 -17.78 -5.90 1.06
N VAL A 363 -16.98 -4.92 1.48
CA VAL A 363 -16.92 -4.42 2.85
C VAL A 363 -17.83 -3.20 2.96
N THR A 364 -19.11 -3.42 3.27
CA THR A 364 -20.15 -2.37 3.25
C THR A 364 -19.84 -1.19 4.18
N SER A 365 -19.27 -1.46 5.36
CA SER A 365 -18.90 -0.39 6.32
C SER A 365 -17.80 0.53 5.81
N ASN A 366 -16.92 0.07 4.91
CA ASN A 366 -15.93 0.94 4.27
C ASN A 366 -16.61 1.92 3.30
N ARG A 367 -17.66 1.47 2.59
CA ARG A 367 -18.48 2.31 1.72
C ARG A 367 -19.25 3.35 2.54
N GLU A 368 -19.87 2.94 3.64
CA GLU A 368 -20.61 3.85 4.53
C GLU A 368 -19.69 4.94 5.09
N LEU A 369 -18.50 4.55 5.56
CA LEU A 369 -17.49 5.50 6.04
C LEU A 369 -17.03 6.45 4.93
N PHE A 370 -16.85 5.97 3.69
CA PHE A 370 -16.52 6.86 2.57
C PHE A 370 -17.65 7.87 2.29
N GLN A 371 -18.90 7.40 2.25
CA GLN A 371 -20.07 8.22 1.95
C GLN A 371 -20.34 9.29 3.02
N GLU A 372 -19.94 9.05 4.28
CA GLU A 372 -19.98 10.05 5.36
C GLU A 372 -19.18 11.32 5.02
N PHE A 373 -18.05 11.18 4.31
CA PHE A 373 -17.14 12.30 4.02
C PHE A 373 -17.32 12.87 2.61
N PHE A 374 -17.61 12.01 1.62
CA PHE A 374 -17.62 12.39 0.20
C PHE A 374 -19.01 12.35 -0.45
N GLY A 375 -20.04 11.91 0.30
CA GLY A 375 -21.41 11.82 -0.18
C GLY A 375 -21.71 10.55 -0.97
N THR A 376 -22.96 10.42 -1.43
CA THR A 376 -23.50 9.20 -2.06
C THR A 376 -23.53 9.24 -3.60
N ASP A 377 -23.24 10.39 -4.22
CA ASP A 377 -23.17 10.50 -5.69
C ASP A 377 -21.83 9.98 -6.24
N LEU A 378 -21.67 8.65 -6.18
CA LEU A 378 -20.45 7.98 -6.67
C LEU A 378 -20.25 8.19 -8.17
N ALA A 379 -21.33 8.30 -8.94
CA ALA A 379 -21.24 8.57 -10.38
C ALA A 379 -20.69 9.98 -10.65
N GLY A 380 -21.14 10.99 -9.91
CA GLY A 380 -20.59 12.35 -9.94
C GLY A 380 -19.11 12.39 -9.61
N LEU A 381 -18.71 11.77 -8.49
CA LEU A 381 -17.31 11.66 -8.09
C LEU A 381 -16.45 10.96 -9.15
N GLU A 382 -16.96 9.89 -9.77
CA GLU A 382 -16.23 9.17 -10.81
C GLU A 382 -16.02 10.05 -12.06
N ARG A 383 -17.02 10.85 -12.46
CA ARG A 383 -16.87 11.83 -13.56
C ARG A 383 -15.79 12.84 -13.26
N GLU A 384 -15.84 13.44 -12.07
CA GLU A 384 -14.85 14.42 -11.64
C GLU A 384 -13.44 13.84 -11.54
N MET A 385 -13.31 12.61 -11.03
CA MET A 385 -12.05 11.90 -10.96
C MET A 385 -11.47 11.65 -12.37
N VAL A 386 -12.28 11.14 -13.30
CA VAL A 386 -11.84 10.91 -14.69
C VAL A 386 -11.41 12.22 -15.35
N GLN A 387 -12.16 13.30 -15.15
CA GLN A 387 -11.80 14.63 -15.66
C GLN A 387 -10.50 15.13 -15.04
N HIS A 388 -10.36 15.03 -13.72
CA HIS A 388 -9.14 15.41 -12.99
C HIS A 388 -7.92 14.66 -13.52
N LEU A 389 -8.00 13.34 -13.73
CA LEU A 389 -6.90 12.52 -14.24
C LEU A 389 -6.51 12.92 -15.68
N LYS A 390 -7.49 13.23 -16.54
CA LYS A 390 -7.23 13.69 -17.91
C LYS A 390 -6.51 15.04 -17.98
N GLU A 391 -6.61 15.85 -16.92
CA GLU A 391 -5.94 17.16 -16.81
C GLU A 391 -4.50 17.06 -16.25
N GLN A 392 -4.09 15.91 -15.72
CA GLN A 392 -2.78 15.76 -15.09
C GLN A 392 -1.64 15.64 -16.10
N PRO A 393 -0.46 16.21 -15.81
CA PRO A 393 0.73 15.93 -16.61
C PRO A 393 1.10 14.45 -16.49
N TYR A 394 1.11 13.74 -17.61
CA TYR A 394 1.38 12.30 -17.64
C TYR A 394 2.63 12.00 -18.47
N ASP A 395 3.68 11.49 -17.82
CA ASP A 395 4.87 11.01 -18.51
C ASP A 395 4.76 9.51 -18.81
N HIS A 396 4.22 9.17 -19.99
CA HIS A 396 3.94 7.78 -20.33
C HIS A 396 5.20 6.89 -20.24
N PRO A 397 5.21 5.84 -19.39
CA PRO A 397 6.41 5.03 -19.11
C PRO A 397 7.03 4.39 -20.35
N LEU A 398 6.22 4.18 -21.39
CA LEU A 398 6.67 3.57 -22.65
C LEU A 398 6.87 4.58 -23.78
N LYS A 399 6.87 5.90 -23.54
CA LYS A 399 6.81 6.96 -24.58
C LYS A 399 7.85 6.83 -25.70
N GLU A 400 9.05 6.34 -25.39
CA GLU A 400 10.14 6.18 -26.37
C GLU A 400 10.05 4.91 -27.21
N PHE A 401 9.05 4.04 -26.94
CA PHE A 401 8.89 2.77 -27.63
C PHE A 401 7.83 2.82 -28.72
N ARG A 402 7.79 1.76 -29.55
CA ARG A 402 6.81 1.66 -30.64
C ARG A 402 5.39 1.80 -30.12
N HIS A 403 4.60 2.62 -30.81
CA HIS A 403 3.18 2.83 -30.55
C HIS A 403 2.36 2.55 -31.81
N PHE A 404 1.11 2.19 -31.60
CA PHE A 404 0.13 1.88 -32.62
C PHE A 404 -0.86 3.05 -32.67
N VAL A 405 -1.10 3.60 -33.86
CA VAL A 405 -2.25 4.48 -34.09
C VAL A 405 -3.36 3.62 -34.65
N ALA A 406 -4.47 3.52 -33.91
CA ALA A 406 -5.66 2.81 -34.34
C ALA A 406 -6.69 3.84 -34.78
N THR A 407 -7.36 3.57 -35.90
CA THR A 407 -8.38 4.46 -36.46
C THR A 407 -9.67 3.71 -36.75
N VAL A 408 -10.80 4.42 -36.66
CA VAL A 408 -12.12 3.95 -37.09
C VAL A 408 -12.76 5.08 -37.88
N ARG A 409 -13.15 4.81 -39.13
CA ARG A 409 -13.85 5.77 -40.00
C ARG A 409 -15.18 5.20 -40.49
N ILE A 410 -16.17 6.06 -40.62
CA ILE A 410 -17.49 5.76 -41.19
C ILE A 410 -17.84 6.81 -42.24
N ASN A 411 -18.68 6.45 -43.19
CA ASN A 411 -19.23 7.39 -44.17
C ASN A 411 -20.75 7.45 -43.99
N VAL A 412 -21.27 8.61 -43.62
CA VAL A 412 -22.70 8.84 -43.40
C VAL A 412 -23.14 10.01 -44.27
N ASN A 413 -24.07 9.77 -45.20
CA ASN A 413 -24.62 10.80 -46.09
C ASN A 413 -23.55 11.63 -46.81
N ASN A 414 -22.56 10.95 -47.43
CA ASN A 414 -21.43 11.57 -48.12
C ASN A 414 -20.48 12.41 -47.24
N ARG A 415 -20.58 12.28 -45.91
CA ARG A 415 -19.65 12.88 -44.95
C ARG A 415 -18.86 11.79 -44.24
N VAL A 416 -17.55 11.97 -44.16
CA VAL A 416 -16.66 11.05 -43.45
C VAL A 416 -16.57 11.51 -41.99
N PHE A 417 -16.80 10.58 -41.08
CA PHE A 417 -16.53 10.77 -39.66
C PHE A 417 -15.46 9.78 -39.25
N GLY A 418 -14.59 10.17 -38.32
CA GLY A 418 -13.51 9.31 -37.90
C GLY A 418 -13.01 9.64 -36.50
N THR A 419 -12.47 8.62 -35.85
CA THR A 419 -11.78 8.74 -34.58
C THR A 419 -10.45 7.99 -34.67
N ALA A 420 -9.42 8.54 -34.02
CA ALA A 420 -8.09 7.95 -33.96
C ALA A 420 -7.56 8.03 -32.52
N ASN A 421 -6.79 7.04 -32.12
CA ASN A 421 -6.16 7.00 -30.81
C ASN A 421 -4.82 6.24 -30.85
N VAL A 422 -3.97 6.46 -29.84
CA VAL A 422 -2.60 5.95 -29.75
C VAL A 422 -2.52 4.88 -28.66
N PHE A 423 -1.81 3.77 -28.91
CA PHE A 423 -1.70 2.65 -27.97
C PHE A 423 -0.27 2.11 -27.90
N HIS A 424 0.14 1.60 -26.75
CA HIS A 424 1.43 0.94 -26.57
C HIS A 424 1.38 -0.58 -26.89
N SER A 425 0.21 -1.10 -27.27
CA SER A 425 -0.02 -2.50 -27.63
C SER A 425 -1.06 -2.63 -28.74
N GLN A 426 -0.79 -3.52 -29.70
CA GLN A 426 -1.73 -3.86 -30.77
C GLN A 426 -3.04 -4.44 -30.22
N GLN A 427 -2.98 -5.23 -29.14
CA GLN A 427 -4.19 -5.81 -28.54
C GLN A 427 -5.13 -4.74 -27.99
N LEU A 428 -4.57 -3.71 -27.34
CA LEU A 428 -5.37 -2.58 -26.83
C LEU A 428 -5.97 -1.76 -27.97
N ALA A 429 -5.20 -1.51 -29.02
CA ALA A 429 -5.66 -0.83 -30.22
C ALA A 429 -6.86 -1.56 -30.86
N ASN A 430 -6.76 -2.89 -31.03
CA ASN A 430 -7.84 -3.72 -31.56
C ASN A 430 -9.09 -3.67 -30.67
N LYS A 431 -8.92 -3.81 -29.34
CA LYS A 431 -10.03 -3.75 -28.39
C LYS A 431 -10.76 -2.42 -28.48
N TRP A 432 -10.01 -1.31 -28.51
CA TRP A 432 -10.60 0.02 -28.64
C TRP A 432 -11.37 0.18 -29.97
N GLN A 433 -10.83 -0.29 -31.10
CA GLN A 433 -11.55 -0.24 -32.39
C GLN A 433 -12.88 -0.99 -32.32
N GLN A 434 -12.90 -2.18 -31.71
CA GLN A 434 -14.13 -2.95 -31.50
C GLN A 434 -15.13 -2.19 -30.62
N GLU A 435 -14.67 -1.54 -29.55
CA GLU A 435 -15.52 -0.71 -28.69
C GLU A 435 -16.09 0.51 -29.42
N GLN A 436 -15.31 1.18 -30.26
CA GLN A 436 -15.81 2.28 -31.08
C GLN A 436 -16.87 1.80 -32.08
N ILE A 437 -16.65 0.66 -32.73
CA ILE A 437 -17.63 0.07 -33.65
C ILE A 437 -18.93 -0.28 -32.90
N ARG A 438 -18.86 -0.85 -31.70
CA ARG A 438 -20.05 -1.19 -30.89
C ARG A 438 -20.90 0.02 -30.50
N LYS A 439 -20.34 1.23 -30.50
CA LYS A 439 -21.08 2.48 -30.24
C LYS A 439 -21.89 2.97 -31.43
N LEU A 440 -21.65 2.43 -32.62
CA LEU A 440 -22.33 2.79 -33.86
C LEU A 440 -23.64 2.01 -34.05
N ASP A 441 -24.55 2.52 -34.87
CA ASP A 441 -25.75 1.78 -35.28
C ASP A 441 -25.41 0.59 -36.21
N ALA A 442 -26.35 -0.32 -36.43
CA ALA A 442 -26.11 -1.56 -37.19
C ALA A 442 -25.66 -1.31 -38.64
N THR A 443 -26.12 -0.24 -39.28
CA THR A 443 -25.74 0.11 -40.66
C THR A 443 -24.33 0.70 -40.67
N GLN A 444 -24.04 1.61 -39.74
CA GLN A 444 -22.71 2.21 -39.58
C GLN A 444 -21.66 1.17 -39.21
N GLN A 445 -21.99 0.16 -38.39
CA GLN A 445 -21.09 -0.94 -38.04
C GLN A 445 -20.60 -1.70 -39.29
N GLN A 446 -21.48 -1.97 -40.26
CA GLN A 446 -21.12 -2.65 -41.51
C GLN A 446 -20.25 -1.78 -42.43
N GLN A 447 -20.36 -0.46 -42.29
CA GLN A 447 -19.62 0.52 -43.10
C GLN A 447 -18.34 1.02 -42.41
N ALA A 448 -18.10 0.62 -41.16
CA ALA A 448 -16.94 1.02 -40.39
C ALA A 448 -15.67 0.42 -41.00
N GLN A 449 -14.71 1.30 -41.29
CA GLN A 449 -13.40 0.91 -41.78
C GLN A 449 -12.36 1.21 -40.69
N VAL A 450 -11.52 0.23 -40.42
CA VAL A 450 -10.47 0.32 -39.40
C VAL A 450 -9.11 0.25 -40.06
N ASP A 451 -8.17 1.04 -39.56
CA ASP A 451 -6.76 0.99 -39.99
C ASP A 451 -5.84 1.12 -38.78
N MET A 452 -4.63 0.57 -38.88
CA MET A 452 -3.64 0.60 -37.83
C MET A 452 -2.23 0.78 -38.40
N ILE A 453 -1.51 1.77 -37.89
CA ILE A 453 -0.11 2.02 -38.26
C ILE A 453 0.79 1.97 -37.03
N VAL A 454 2.04 1.53 -37.23
CA VAL A 454 3.05 1.40 -36.18
C VAL A 454 4.11 2.48 -36.34
N LEU A 455 4.37 3.23 -35.26
CA LEU A 455 5.31 4.35 -35.23
C LEU A 455 6.40 4.11 -34.18
N PRO A 456 7.59 4.72 -34.33
CA PRO A 456 8.75 4.43 -33.48
C PRO A 456 8.60 4.87 -32.03
N ASN A 457 7.85 5.95 -31.76
CA ASN A 457 7.61 6.50 -30.41
C ASN A 457 6.21 7.12 -30.29
N ARG A 458 5.79 7.40 -29.05
CA ARG A 458 4.48 7.99 -28.73
C ARG A 458 4.26 9.32 -29.44
N SER A 459 5.27 10.19 -29.42
CA SER A 459 5.18 11.52 -30.03
C SER A 459 4.95 11.45 -31.55
N ALA A 460 5.59 10.51 -32.24
CA ALA A 460 5.35 10.25 -33.67
C ALA A 460 3.94 9.70 -33.92
N ALA A 461 3.46 8.78 -33.06
CA ALA A 461 2.10 8.25 -33.14
C ALA A 461 1.04 9.33 -32.90
N GLU A 462 1.21 10.20 -31.89
CA GLU A 462 0.31 11.32 -31.61
C GLU A 462 0.25 12.31 -32.77
N ARG A 463 1.40 12.65 -33.38
CA ARG A 463 1.43 13.48 -34.58
C ARG A 463 0.67 12.83 -35.75
N ALA A 464 0.87 11.54 -35.98
CA ALA A 464 0.20 10.81 -37.05
C ALA A 464 -1.31 10.72 -36.82
N ALA A 465 -1.76 10.45 -35.59
CA ALA A 465 -3.17 10.45 -35.22
C ALA A 465 -3.82 11.84 -35.42
N ALA A 466 -3.14 12.91 -34.99
CA ALA A 466 -3.62 14.28 -35.18
C ALA A 466 -3.67 14.69 -36.66
N GLN A 467 -2.70 14.25 -37.47
CA GLN A 467 -2.71 14.46 -38.93
C GLN A 467 -3.87 13.71 -39.59
N TRP A 468 -4.11 12.45 -39.20
CA TRP A 468 -5.22 11.66 -39.70
C TRP A 468 -6.58 12.28 -39.37
N LEU A 469 -6.78 12.73 -38.12
CA LEU A 469 -8.04 13.39 -37.72
C LEU A 469 -8.32 14.66 -38.54
N ARG A 470 -7.28 15.47 -38.81
CA ARG A 470 -7.39 16.64 -39.69
C ARG A 470 -7.71 16.32 -41.15
N SER A 471 -7.44 15.09 -41.60
CA SER A 471 -7.71 14.65 -42.98
C SER A 471 -9.15 14.19 -43.21
N ILE A 472 -9.91 13.96 -42.14
CA ILE A 472 -11.29 13.46 -42.18
C ILE A 472 -12.32 14.56 -41.96
N HIS A 473 -11.91 15.69 -41.37
CA HIS A 473 -12.74 16.86 -41.16
C HIS A 473 -12.84 17.77 -42.38
#